data_AF-A0A925Q9S6-F1
#
_entry.id   AF-A0A925Q9S6-F1
#
_cell.length_a   1.000
_cell.length_b   1.000
_cell.length_c   1.000
_cell.angle_alpha   90.00
_cell.angle_beta   90.00
_cell.angle_gamma   90.00
#
_symmetry.space_group_name_H-M   'P 1'
#
loop_
_entity.id
_entity.type
_entity.pdbx_description
1 polymer ?
#
loop_
_entity_poly.entity_id
_entity_poly.type
_entity_poly.pdbx_seq_one_letter_code
_entity_poly.pdbx_strand_id
1 'polypeptide(L)'
;MKTTLERAREFFGEMRNFADLMPGIEGIRKEAGGIMRWAVRADVPVIGAVHASFAVTKTEDGPERLEWSPARSEMKNYLRYAAAFEERGQKVLIKIAQHVELRRPHAKDLHRLAALVGEGAISSEMQKRVGEMIRTFLERARVQLEGETIGEREAEAV
;
A
#
# COMPACT_ATOMS: atom_id res chain seq x y z
N MET A 1 14.59 8.19 5.62
CA MET A 1 13.85 9.45 5.83
C MET A 1 14.44 10.18 7.03
N LYS A 2 14.48 11.51 7.02
CA LYS A 2 14.85 12.31 8.21
C LYS A 2 13.63 12.45 9.13
N THR A 3 13.49 11.53 10.08
CA THR A 3 12.34 11.44 11.01
C THR A 3 12.72 10.52 12.18
N THR A 4 11.85 10.35 13.17
CA THR A 4 12.02 9.38 14.28
C THR A 4 11.40 8.03 13.92
N LEU A 5 11.84 6.95 14.58
CA LEU A 5 11.29 5.61 14.33
C LEU A 5 9.81 5.55 14.68
N GLU A 6 9.42 6.13 15.82
CA GLU A 6 8.02 6.21 16.28
C GLU A 6 7.12 6.89 15.24
N ARG A 7 7.51 8.08 14.76
CA ARG A 7 6.74 8.82 13.76
C ARG A 7 6.64 8.08 12.43
N ALA A 8 7.75 7.49 11.96
CA ALA A 8 7.71 6.66 10.76
C ALA A 8 6.75 5.48 10.92
N ARG A 9 6.83 4.78 12.06
CA ARG A 9 5.98 3.64 12.36
C ARG A 9 4.51 4.03 12.43
N GLU A 10 4.17 5.11 13.13
CA GLU A 10 2.81 5.63 13.20
C GLU A 10 2.27 5.99 11.82
N PHE A 11 3.07 6.70 11.02
CA PHE A 11 2.70 7.08 9.66
C PHE A 11 2.39 5.87 8.78
N PHE A 12 3.27 4.87 8.75
CA PHE A 12 3.09 3.68 7.93
C PHE A 12 2.12 2.65 8.54
N GLY A 13 1.68 2.86 9.78
CA GLY A 13 0.65 2.08 10.45
C GLY A 13 -0.75 2.66 10.34
N GLU A 14 -0.86 3.95 10.03
CA GLU A 14 -2.12 4.64 9.81
C GLU A 14 -2.63 4.38 8.39
N MET A 15 -3.71 3.60 8.28
CA MET A 15 -4.28 3.21 6.99
C MET A 15 -4.81 4.41 6.21
N ARG A 16 -5.28 5.47 6.87
CA ARG A 16 -5.72 6.70 6.20
C ARG A 16 -4.62 7.31 5.32
N ASN A 17 -3.36 7.24 5.75
CA ASN A 17 -2.24 7.75 4.94
C ASN A 17 -2.12 7.01 3.59
N PHE A 18 -2.49 5.73 3.52
CA PHE A 18 -2.53 5.01 2.25
C PHE A 18 -3.70 5.49 1.39
N ALA A 19 -4.88 5.69 1.97
CA ALA A 19 -6.03 6.21 1.24
C ALA A 19 -5.77 7.61 0.67
N ASP A 20 -5.08 8.47 1.43
CA ASP A 20 -4.85 9.86 1.05
C ASP A 20 -3.67 10.00 0.06
N LEU A 21 -2.62 9.20 0.23
CA LEU A 21 -1.36 9.42 -0.49
C LEU A 21 -1.09 8.39 -1.59
N MET A 22 -1.61 7.17 -1.50
CA MET A 22 -1.38 6.16 -2.53
C MET A 22 -2.40 6.33 -3.67
N PRO A 23 -1.96 6.61 -4.90
CA PRO A 23 -2.88 6.76 -6.02
C PRO A 23 -3.61 5.44 -6.28
N GLY A 24 -4.89 5.53 -6.67
CA GLY A 24 -5.71 4.37 -6.98
C GLY A 24 -6.34 3.68 -5.77
N ILE A 25 -6.06 4.11 -4.53
CA ILE A 25 -6.89 3.72 -3.38
C ILE A 25 -8.16 4.58 -3.42
N GLU A 26 -9.31 3.94 -3.61
CA GLU A 26 -10.63 4.61 -3.59
C GLU A 26 -11.16 4.76 -2.16
N GLY A 27 -10.68 3.92 -1.24
CA GLY A 27 -10.99 4.05 0.17
C GLY A 27 -10.60 2.81 0.97
N ILE A 28 -10.50 3.00 2.29
CA ILE A 28 -10.24 1.92 3.24
C ILE A 28 -11.33 1.98 4.31
N ARG A 29 -12.03 0.86 4.52
CA ARG A 29 -13.14 0.75 5.46
C ARG A 29 -12.83 -0.29 6.53
N LYS A 30 -13.13 0.03 7.78
CA LYS A 30 -13.08 -0.92 8.88
C LYS A 30 -14.34 -1.78 8.89
N GLU A 31 -14.16 -3.08 8.99
CA GLU A 31 -15.23 -4.08 9.12
C GLU A 31 -15.18 -4.76 10.49
N ALA A 32 -16.15 -5.63 10.76
CA ALA A 32 -16.16 -6.44 11.97
C ALA A 32 -14.89 -7.32 12.07
N GLY A 33 -14.48 -7.63 13.31
CA GLY A 33 -13.35 -8.53 13.55
C GLY A 33 -11.97 -7.94 13.22
N GLY A 34 -11.84 -6.61 13.12
CA GLY A 34 -10.56 -5.94 12.87
C GLY A 34 -10.07 -6.04 11.42
N ILE A 35 -10.96 -6.45 10.51
CA ILE A 35 -10.70 -6.48 9.08
C ILE A 35 -10.72 -5.05 8.53
N MET A 36 -9.74 -4.72 7.71
CA MET A 36 -9.70 -3.51 6.91
C MET A 36 -9.92 -3.89 5.44
N ARG A 37 -10.96 -3.35 4.82
CA ARG A 37 -11.25 -3.55 3.41
C ARG A 37 -10.73 -2.38 2.59
N TRP A 38 -9.76 -2.68 1.73
CA TRP A 38 -9.20 -1.73 0.79
C TRP A 38 -9.96 -1.84 -0.52
N ALA A 39 -10.43 -0.71 -1.04
CA ALA A 39 -10.98 -0.59 -2.39
C ALA A 39 -9.92 0.08 -3.27
N VAL A 40 -9.55 -0.59 -4.35
CA VAL A 40 -8.47 -0.18 -5.24
C VAL A 40 -8.99 -0.14 -6.66
N ARG A 41 -8.72 0.98 -7.34
CA ARG A 41 -8.90 1.15 -8.77
C ARG A 41 -7.56 1.46 -9.42
N ALA A 42 -7.23 0.69 -10.44
CA ALA A 42 -6.08 0.94 -11.27
C ALA A 42 -6.52 1.00 -12.73
N ASP A 43 -6.22 2.10 -13.41
CA ASP A 43 -6.34 2.16 -14.87
C ASP A 43 -5.10 1.52 -15.49
N VAL A 44 -5.33 0.45 -16.26
CA VAL A 44 -4.26 -0.33 -16.89
C VAL A 44 -4.32 -0.12 -18.40
N PRO A 45 -3.20 0.25 -19.05
CA PRO A 45 -3.16 0.38 -20.49
C PRO A 45 -3.69 -0.88 -21.18
N VAL A 46 -4.45 -0.71 -22.27
CA VAL A 46 -5.03 -1.79 -23.10
C VAL A 46 -6.17 -2.59 -22.41
N ILE A 47 -6.17 -2.70 -21.09
CA ILE A 47 -7.13 -3.50 -20.31
C ILE A 47 -8.26 -2.61 -19.74
N GLY A 48 -8.00 -1.33 -19.51
CA GLY A 48 -8.95 -0.39 -18.92
C GLY A 48 -8.91 -0.39 -17.39
N ALA A 49 -9.99 0.11 -16.77
CA ALA A 49 -10.09 0.22 -15.32
C ALA A 49 -10.28 -1.16 -14.67
N VAL A 50 -9.41 -1.49 -13.72
CA VAL A 50 -9.51 -2.69 -12.88
C VAL A 50 -9.88 -2.26 -11.47
N HIS A 51 -10.97 -2.84 -10.96
CA HIS A 51 -11.42 -2.67 -9.58
C HIS A 51 -11.11 -3.94 -8.79
N ALA A 52 -10.46 -3.77 -7.65
CA ALA A 52 -10.15 -4.84 -6.73
C ALA A 52 -10.48 -4.42 -5.30
N SER A 53 -10.91 -5.38 -4.49
CA SER A 53 -11.06 -5.19 -3.07
C SER A 53 -10.27 -6.25 -2.32
N PHE A 54 -9.52 -5.81 -1.31
CA PHE A 54 -8.67 -6.67 -0.49
C PHE A 54 -9.12 -6.56 0.96
N ALA A 55 -9.45 -7.69 1.57
CA ALA A 55 -9.65 -7.76 3.01
C ALA A 55 -8.33 -8.13 3.70
N VAL A 56 -7.86 -7.28 4.62
CA VAL A 56 -6.61 -7.50 5.36
C VAL A 56 -6.83 -7.36 6.86
N THR A 57 -5.97 -7.99 7.64
CA THR A 57 -5.91 -7.87 9.11
C THR A 57 -4.49 -7.56 9.54
N LYS A 58 -4.34 -6.78 10.60
CA LYS A 58 -3.02 -6.50 11.19
C LYS A 58 -2.51 -7.76 11.87
N THR A 59 -1.44 -8.34 11.35
CA THR A 59 -0.83 -9.58 11.86
C THR A 59 0.44 -9.33 12.65
N GLU A 60 1.06 -8.15 12.48
CA GLU A 60 2.20 -7.71 13.29
C GLU A 60 2.07 -6.21 13.60
N ASP A 61 2.29 -5.85 14.86
CA ASP A 61 2.19 -4.48 15.38
C ASP A 61 3.34 -4.14 16.34
N GLY A 62 4.56 -4.52 15.96
CA GLY A 62 5.76 -4.32 16.76
C GLY A 62 6.36 -2.91 16.62
N PRO A 63 7.34 -2.56 17.45
CA PRO A 63 8.06 -1.28 17.32
C PRO A 63 8.85 -1.20 16.01
N GLU A 64 9.53 -2.27 15.61
CA GLU A 64 10.41 -2.29 14.43
C GLU A 64 9.73 -2.84 13.17
N ARG A 65 8.48 -3.32 13.29
CA ARG A 65 7.77 -3.92 12.16
C ARG A 65 6.26 -3.86 12.29
N LEU A 66 5.62 -3.57 11.17
CA LEU A 66 4.18 -3.66 10.97
C LEU A 66 3.88 -4.62 9.84
N GLU A 67 2.83 -5.43 9.98
CA GLU A 67 2.35 -6.29 8.91
C GLU A 67 0.83 -6.32 8.86
N TRP A 68 0.31 -6.18 7.64
CA TRP A 68 -1.07 -6.44 7.26
C TRP A 68 -1.08 -7.60 6.26
N SER A 69 -1.80 -8.65 6.61
CA SER A 69 -1.91 -9.86 5.80
C SER A 69 -3.35 -10.11 5.38
N PRO A 70 -3.59 -10.93 4.34
CA PRO A 70 -4.94 -11.28 3.91
C PRO A 70 -5.78 -11.80 5.08
N ALA A 71 -7.00 -11.29 5.20
CA ALA A 71 -7.98 -11.80 6.15
C ALA A 71 -8.27 -13.27 5.82
N ARG A 72 -8.52 -14.11 6.84
CA ARG A 72 -8.79 -15.54 6.63
C ARG A 72 -9.98 -15.83 5.71
N SER A 73 -10.93 -14.91 5.63
CA SER A 73 -12.12 -14.98 4.77
C SER A 73 -11.85 -14.56 3.33
N GLU A 74 -10.70 -13.95 3.04
CA GLU A 74 -10.34 -13.55 1.69
C GLU A 74 -9.93 -14.79 0.87
N MET A 75 -10.47 -14.90 -0.34
CA MET A 75 -10.26 -16.06 -1.21
C MET A 75 -9.93 -15.68 -2.66
N LYS A 76 -10.05 -14.39 -3.00
CA LYS A 76 -9.99 -13.91 -4.39
C LYS A 76 -8.86 -12.92 -4.61
N ASN A 77 -8.62 -12.01 -3.67
CA ASN A 77 -7.63 -10.95 -3.84
C ASN A 77 -6.75 -10.87 -2.61
N TYR A 78 -5.46 -11.17 -2.75
CA TYR A 78 -4.54 -11.10 -1.64
C TYR A 78 -3.70 -9.85 -1.70
N LEU A 79 -3.66 -9.16 -0.57
CA LEU A 79 -2.74 -8.08 -0.29
C LEU A 79 -2.01 -8.45 1.00
N ARG A 80 -0.68 -8.51 0.92
CA ARG A 80 0.19 -8.46 2.08
C ARG A 80 1.03 -7.21 1.98
N TYR A 81 1.11 -6.46 3.06
CA TYR A 81 1.96 -5.30 3.23
C TYR A 81 2.75 -5.45 4.52
N ALA A 82 4.06 -5.30 4.45
CA ALA A 82 4.94 -5.26 5.60
C ALA A 82 5.87 -4.05 5.50
N ALA A 83 6.05 -3.37 6.63
CA ALA A 83 7.04 -2.32 6.79
C ALA A 83 7.94 -2.64 7.97
N ALA A 84 9.24 -2.66 7.73
CA ALA A 84 10.26 -2.77 8.76
C ALA A 84 11.00 -1.44 8.90
N PHE A 85 11.25 -1.04 10.15
CA PHE A 85 11.83 0.24 10.52
C PHE A 85 13.17 0.01 11.21
N GLU A 86 14.17 0.78 10.83
CA GLU A 86 15.52 0.63 11.34
C GLU A 86 16.14 2.02 11.55
N GLU A 87 16.58 2.32 12.77
CA GLU A 87 17.25 3.58 13.08
C GLU A 87 18.67 3.61 12.49
N ARG A 88 19.01 4.76 11.89
CA ARG A 88 20.30 5.02 11.24
C ARG A 88 20.73 6.45 11.57
N GLY A 89 21.13 6.66 12.83
CA GLY A 89 21.46 7.98 13.36
C GLY A 89 20.23 8.88 13.36
N GLN A 90 20.30 10.06 12.72
CA GLN A 90 19.16 10.99 12.60
C GLN A 90 18.18 10.63 11.45
N LYS A 91 18.24 9.39 10.95
CA LYS A 91 17.41 8.91 9.85
C LYS A 91 16.80 7.57 10.22
N VAL A 92 15.64 7.28 9.65
CA VAL A 92 15.05 5.94 9.68
C VAL A 92 15.11 5.33 8.28
N LEU A 93 15.62 4.11 8.19
CA LEU A 93 15.50 3.27 7.01
C LEU A 93 14.18 2.49 7.12
N ILE A 94 13.36 2.57 6.07
CA ILE A 94 12.05 1.92 6.01
C ILE A 94 12.09 0.94 4.85
N LYS A 95 11.93 -0.35 5.14
CA LYS A 95 11.90 -1.43 4.14
C LYS A 95 10.44 -1.84 3.96
N ILE A 96 9.89 -1.57 2.78
CA ILE A 96 8.52 -1.96 2.43
C ILE A 96 8.57 -3.21 1.55
N ALA A 97 7.78 -4.21 1.92
CA ALA A 97 7.47 -5.37 1.10
C ALA A 97 5.96 -5.42 0.87
N GLN A 98 5.55 -5.50 -0.39
CA GLN A 98 4.15 -5.66 -0.75
C GLN A 98 4.00 -6.82 -1.72
N HIS A 99 3.02 -7.68 -1.45
CA HIS A 99 2.63 -8.78 -2.31
C HIS A 99 1.16 -8.62 -2.65
N VAL A 100 0.85 -8.51 -3.94
CA VAL A 100 -0.50 -8.44 -4.47
C VAL A 100 -0.75 -9.63 -5.38
N GLU A 101 -1.84 -10.34 -5.15
CA GLU A 101 -2.30 -11.45 -5.99
C GLU A 101 -3.78 -11.26 -6.32
N LEU A 102 -4.12 -11.32 -7.61
CA LEU A 102 -5.49 -11.32 -8.09
C LEU A 102 -5.82 -12.70 -8.64
N ARG A 103 -6.59 -13.50 -7.90
CA ARG A 103 -7.01 -14.84 -8.34
C ARG A 103 -8.31 -14.76 -9.13
N ARG A 104 -8.26 -15.18 -10.39
CA ARG A 104 -9.42 -15.29 -11.27
C ARG A 104 -9.44 -16.68 -11.90
N PRO A 105 -10.62 -17.30 -12.08
CA PRO A 105 -10.70 -18.56 -12.80
C PRO A 105 -10.39 -18.39 -14.30
N HIS A 106 -10.71 -17.23 -14.89
CA HIS A 106 -10.36 -16.90 -16.27
C HIS A 106 -9.89 -15.45 -16.45
N ALA A 107 -8.97 -15.21 -17.40
CA ALA A 107 -8.49 -13.87 -17.73
C ALA A 107 -9.62 -12.88 -18.08
N LYS A 108 -10.68 -13.35 -18.75
CA LYS A 108 -11.86 -12.55 -19.09
C LYS A 108 -12.60 -11.98 -17.87
N ASP A 109 -12.41 -12.59 -16.70
CA ASP A 109 -12.99 -12.13 -15.43
C ASP A 109 -12.24 -10.93 -14.85
N LEU A 110 -11.08 -10.59 -15.43
CA LEU A 110 -10.42 -9.30 -15.22
C LEU A 110 -10.94 -8.25 -16.21
N HIS A 111 -11.06 -8.60 -17.51
CA HIS A 111 -11.62 -7.73 -18.55
C HIS A 111 -12.05 -8.50 -19.80
N ARG A 112 -13.08 -8.04 -20.55
CA ARG A 112 -13.58 -8.74 -21.76
C ARG A 112 -12.51 -8.97 -22.84
N LEU A 113 -11.59 -8.03 -23.02
CA LEU A 113 -10.49 -8.12 -23.99
C LEU A 113 -9.26 -8.89 -23.47
N ALA A 114 -9.27 -9.29 -22.20
CA ALA A 114 -8.12 -9.96 -21.58
C ALA A 114 -7.75 -11.28 -22.27
N ALA A 115 -8.74 -12.00 -22.81
CA ALA A 115 -8.53 -13.23 -23.56
C ALA A 115 -7.72 -13.02 -24.86
N LEU A 116 -7.74 -11.81 -25.43
CA LEU A 116 -7.02 -11.47 -26.66
C LEU A 116 -5.60 -10.97 -26.38
N VAL A 117 -5.40 -10.26 -25.26
CA VAL A 117 -4.11 -9.66 -24.88
C VAL A 117 -3.16 -10.68 -24.25
N GLY A 118 -3.71 -11.75 -23.66
CA GLY A 118 -2.95 -12.82 -23.01
C GLY A 118 -2.57 -12.49 -21.56
N GLU A 119 -2.59 -13.52 -20.70
CA GLU A 119 -2.42 -13.39 -19.25
C GLU A 119 -1.07 -12.79 -18.83
N GLY A 120 0.01 -13.13 -19.54
CA GLY A 120 1.36 -12.64 -19.23
C GLY A 120 1.52 -11.14 -19.41
N ALA A 121 1.00 -10.57 -20.51
CA ALA A 121 1.04 -9.14 -20.76
C ALA A 121 0.22 -8.37 -19.71
N ILE A 122 -0.95 -8.90 -19.34
CA ILE A 122 -1.82 -8.34 -18.31
C ILE A 122 -1.12 -8.29 -16.94
N SER A 123 -0.51 -9.41 -16.56
CA SER A 123 0.23 -9.50 -15.29
C SER A 123 1.37 -8.49 -15.23
N SER A 124 2.13 -8.35 -16.34
CA SER A 124 3.24 -7.39 -16.41
C SER A 124 2.78 -5.93 -16.28
N GLU A 125 1.76 -5.52 -17.03
CA GLU A 125 1.21 -4.17 -16.93
C GLU A 125 0.64 -3.89 -15.53
N MET A 126 0.06 -4.91 -14.89
CA MET A 126 -0.43 -4.77 -13.54
C MET A 126 0.67 -4.59 -12.50
N GLN A 127 1.75 -5.36 -12.61
CA GLN A 127 2.92 -5.20 -11.75
C GLN A 127 3.56 -3.82 -11.90
N LYS A 128 3.67 -3.30 -13.14
CA LYS A 128 4.16 -1.94 -13.40
C LYS A 128 3.28 -0.91 -12.69
N ARG A 129 1.96 -1.02 -12.85
CA ARG A 129 1.01 -0.06 -12.26
C ARG A 129 1.05 -0.05 -10.74
N VAL A 130 1.09 -1.22 -10.12
CA VAL A 130 1.25 -1.33 -8.65
C VAL A 130 2.59 -0.72 -8.21
N GLY A 131 3.67 -0.99 -8.95
CA GLY A 131 4.98 -0.39 -8.68
C GLY A 131 4.98 1.14 -8.73
N GLU A 132 4.28 1.74 -9.71
CA GLU A 132 4.10 3.19 -9.81
C GLU A 132 3.31 3.76 -8.63
N MET A 133 2.24 3.08 -8.21
CA MET A 133 1.44 3.49 -7.06
C MET A 133 2.28 3.54 -5.78
N ILE A 134 3.07 2.49 -5.54
CA ILE A 134 3.96 2.40 -4.37
C ILE A 134 5.05 3.47 -4.42
N ARG A 135 5.67 3.68 -5.58
CA ARG A 135 6.70 4.73 -5.74
C ARG A 135 6.14 6.10 -5.42
N THR A 136 4.99 6.44 -6.00
CA THR A 136 4.32 7.73 -5.77
C THR A 136 3.94 7.90 -4.30
N PHE A 137 3.44 6.84 -3.66
CA PHE A 137 3.13 6.83 -2.23
C PHE A 137 4.39 7.13 -1.39
N LEU A 138 5.50 6.44 -1.66
CA LEU A 138 6.76 6.63 -0.95
C LEU A 138 7.35 8.05 -1.12
N GLU A 139 7.23 8.62 -2.31
CA GLU A 139 7.64 9.99 -2.60
C GLU A 139 6.82 11.00 -1.78
N ARG A 140 5.49 10.85 -1.75
CA ARG A 140 4.58 11.70 -0.97
C ARG A 140 4.80 11.53 0.54
N ALA A 141 4.95 10.29 1.00
CA ALA A 141 5.25 9.97 2.39
C ALA A 141 6.55 10.62 2.85
N ARG A 142 7.57 10.64 1.99
CA ARG A 142 8.82 11.33 2.28
C ARG A 142 8.63 12.82 2.49
N VAL A 143 7.90 13.49 1.59
CA VAL A 143 7.64 14.92 1.70
C VAL A 143 6.92 15.25 3.00
N GLN A 144 5.92 14.45 3.37
CA GLN A 144 5.15 14.68 4.60
C GLN A 144 6.00 14.43 5.87
N LEU A 145 6.68 13.28 5.95
CA LEU A 145 7.50 12.95 7.11
C LEU A 145 8.71 13.87 7.30
N GLU A 146 9.36 14.30 6.20
CA GLU A 146 10.51 15.21 6.27
C GLU A 146 10.07 16.68 6.42
N GLY A 147 8.93 17.07 5.86
CA GLY A 147 8.39 18.43 5.94
C GLY A 147 7.86 18.78 7.32
N GLU A 148 7.11 17.88 7.96
CA GLU A 148 6.61 18.11 9.32
C GLU A 148 7.75 18.12 10.36
N THR A 149 8.84 17.36 10.12
CA THR A 149 10.03 17.36 10.98
C THR A 149 10.77 18.71 10.96
N ILE A 150 10.66 19.49 9.88
CA ILE A 150 11.25 20.85 9.81
C ILE A 150 10.39 21.83 10.62
N GLY A 151 9.06 21.75 10.52
CA GLY A 151 8.14 22.61 11.28
C GLY A 151 8.22 22.42 12.79
N GLU A 152 8.39 21.19 13.28
CA GLU A 152 8.55 20.91 14.73
C GLU A 152 9.86 21.47 15.28
N ARG A 153 10.97 21.37 14.52
CA ARG A 153 12.27 21.92 14.94
C ARG A 153 12.30 23.45 14.96
N GLU A 154 11.55 24.09 14.06
CA GLU A 154 11.40 25.54 14.09
C GLU A 154 10.50 26.00 15.25
N ALA A 155 9.46 25.24 15.60
CA ALA A 155 8.59 25.53 16.73
C ALA A 155 9.27 25.33 18.10
N GLU A 156 10.21 24.40 18.24
CA GLU A 156 11.01 24.22 19.47
C GLU A 156 12.14 25.25 19.64
N ALA A 157 12.47 26.00 18.57
CA ALA A 157 13.55 26.99 18.58
C ALA A 157 13.06 28.44 18.82
N VAL A 158 11.76 28.64 19.08
CA VAL A 158 11.10 29.93 19.37
C VAL A 158 10.61 29.93 20.81
#